data_AF-A0A7S0FC86-F1
#
_entry.id   AF-A0A7S0FC86-F1
#
_cell.length_a   1.000
_cell.length_b   1.000
_cell.length_c   1.000
_cell.angle_alpha   90.00
_cell.angle_beta   90.00
_cell.angle_gamma   90.00
#
_symmetry.space_group_name_H-M   'P 1'
#
loop_
_entity.id
_entity.type
_entity.pdbx_description
1 polymer ?
#
loop_
_entity_poly.entity_id
_entity_poly.type
_entity_poly.pdbx_seq_one_letter_code
_entity_poly.pdbx_strand_id
1 'polypeptide(L)'
;PDYHHTFVRLAVDRLTETATKFSATEFFTQRTLIGKEMEALLVKDFEDQLFSHIFSFQLRSVGLPPEFEDSIQETEVMKQELSVALAEQNSTRVSLETQLMQAQRRVLVAANRGEAEASAVLLANAADIAQY
;
A
#
# COMPACT_ATOMS: atom_id res chain seq x y z
N PRO A 1 -26.95 46.56 12.04
CA PRO A 1 -26.05 45.56 12.67
C PRO A 1 -25.39 44.72 11.59
N ASP A 2 -24.07 44.52 11.68
CA ASP A 2 -23.33 43.69 10.71
C ASP A 2 -23.34 42.22 11.15
N TYR A 3 -24.44 41.53 10.82
CA TYR A 3 -24.64 40.11 11.15
C TYR A 3 -23.63 39.19 10.46
N HIS A 4 -23.12 39.61 9.30
CA HIS A 4 -22.16 38.82 8.54
C HIS A 4 -20.87 38.63 9.33
N HIS A 5 -20.32 39.73 9.87
CA HIS A 5 -19.09 39.65 10.67
C HIS A 5 -19.27 38.78 11.92
N THR A 6 -20.44 38.82 12.56
CA THR A 6 -20.72 37.97 13.73
C THR A 6 -20.77 36.48 13.36
N PHE A 7 -21.44 36.14 12.26
CA PHE A 7 -21.51 34.75 11.79
C PHE A 7 -20.15 34.20 11.38
N VAL A 8 -19.37 35.00 10.64
CA VAL A 8 -18.02 34.60 10.23
C VAL A 8 -17.11 34.41 11.45
N ARG A 9 -17.16 35.32 12.42
CA ARG A 9 -16.33 35.20 13.63
C ARG A 9 -16.64 33.93 14.41
N LEU A 10 -17.93 33.65 14.68
CA LEU A 10 -18.34 32.43 15.38
C LEU A 10 -17.89 31.17 14.62
N ALA A 11 -18.06 31.18 13.29
CA ALA A 11 -17.64 30.06 12.46
C ALA A 11 -16.13 29.83 12.51
N VAL A 12 -15.32 30.89 12.37
CA VAL A 12 -13.85 30.79 12.45
C VAL A 12 -13.41 30.29 13.82
N ASP A 13 -13.97 30.83 14.90
CA ASP A 13 -13.63 30.41 16.26
C ASP A 13 -13.92 28.92 16.46
N ARG A 14 -15.11 28.46 16.06
CA ARG A 14 -15.53 27.07 16.21
C ARG A 14 -14.74 26.10 15.34
N LEU A 15 -14.47 26.47 14.08
CA LEU A 15 -13.68 25.65 13.18
C LEU A 15 -12.23 25.56 13.65
N THR A 16 -11.67 26.64 14.19
CA THR A 16 -10.31 26.65 14.75
C THR A 16 -10.22 25.76 16.00
N GLU A 17 -11.17 25.87 16.92
CA GLU A 17 -11.25 25.02 18.12
C GLU A 17 -11.40 23.53 17.75
N THR A 18 -12.16 23.24 16.69
CA THR A 18 -12.32 21.86 16.22
C THR A 18 -11.05 21.36 15.56
N ALA A 19 -10.37 22.22 14.79
CA ALA A 19 -9.12 21.85 14.11
C ALA A 19 -7.99 21.50 15.07
N THR A 20 -7.89 22.14 16.24
CA THR A 20 -6.84 21.84 17.22
C THR A 20 -6.97 20.45 17.86
N LYS A 21 -8.11 19.78 17.70
CA LYS A 21 -8.33 18.41 18.20
C LYS A 21 -7.73 17.33 17.29
N PHE A 22 -7.36 17.69 16.07
CA PHE A 22 -6.86 16.74 15.06
C PHE A 22 -5.41 17.06 14.70
N SER A 23 -4.64 16.01 14.49
CA SER A 23 -3.29 16.08 13.95
C SER A 23 -3.29 16.31 12.43
N ALA A 24 -2.15 16.78 11.91
CA ALA A 24 -1.93 16.93 10.48
C ALA A 24 -2.20 15.62 9.70
N THR A 25 -1.79 14.47 10.25
CA THR A 25 -2.00 13.16 9.66
C THR A 25 -3.47 12.77 9.58
N GLU A 26 -4.27 13.11 10.59
CA GLU A 26 -5.71 12.88 10.60
C GLU A 26 -6.43 13.78 9.59
N PHE A 27 -5.99 15.03 9.44
CA PHE A 27 -6.48 15.93 8.39
C PHE A 27 -6.25 15.39 6.98
N PHE A 28 -5.16 14.66 6.77
CA PHE A 28 -4.85 14.04 5.49
C PHE A 28 -5.66 12.76 5.25
N THR A 29 -5.74 11.89 6.26
CA THR A 29 -6.33 10.54 6.12
C THR A 29 -7.84 10.49 6.34
N GLN A 30 -8.39 11.37 7.18
CA GLN A 30 -9.77 11.31 7.67
C GLN A 30 -10.53 12.63 7.42
N ARG A 31 -10.17 13.35 6.36
CA ARG A 31 -10.72 14.67 6.02
C ARG A 31 -12.24 14.72 5.99
N THR A 32 -12.89 13.69 5.46
CA THR A 32 -14.36 13.60 5.39
C THR A 32 -14.99 13.49 6.76
N LEU A 33 -14.35 12.77 7.69
CA LEU A 33 -14.84 12.61 9.06
C LEU A 33 -14.74 13.94 9.81
N ILE A 34 -13.57 14.58 9.73
CA ILE A 34 -13.32 15.88 10.37
C ILE A 34 -14.29 16.94 9.82
N GLY A 35 -14.51 16.96 8.49
CA GLY A 35 -15.47 17.87 7.88
C GLY A 35 -16.90 17.71 8.39
N LYS A 36 -17.35 16.45 8.59
CA LYS A 36 -18.67 16.16 9.17
C LYS A 36 -18.77 16.59 10.63
N GLU A 37 -17.71 16.40 11.42
CA GLU A 37 -17.70 16.82 12.82
C GLU A 37 -17.72 18.35 12.95
N MET A 38 -16.93 19.03 12.12
CA MET A 38 -16.96 20.49 12.00
C MET A 38 -18.36 21.00 11.60
N GLU A 39 -19.00 20.38 10.62
CA GLU A 39 -20.36 20.72 10.19
C GLU A 39 -21.37 20.55 11.33
N ALA A 40 -21.36 19.41 12.01
CA ALA A 40 -22.30 19.12 13.09
C ALA A 40 -22.18 20.12 14.24
N LEU A 41 -20.95 20.50 14.62
CA LEU A 41 -20.69 21.50 15.66
C LEU A 41 -21.11 22.90 15.22
N LEU A 42 -20.84 23.26 13.97
CA LEU A 42 -21.17 24.56 13.41
C LEU A 42 -22.69 24.76 13.29
N VAL A 43 -23.41 23.74 12.78
CA VAL A 43 -24.89 23.73 12.70
C VAL A 43 -25.49 23.94 14.08
N LYS A 44 -25.02 23.17 15.07
CA LYS A 44 -25.50 23.27 16.44
C LYS A 44 -25.32 24.68 17.01
N ASP A 45 -24.14 25.27 16.88
CA ASP A 45 -23.87 26.61 17.43
C ASP A 45 -24.69 27.70 16.73
N PHE A 46 -24.92 27.57 15.41
CA PHE A 46 -25.75 28.51 14.65
C PHE A 46 -27.23 28.42 15.03
N GLU A 47 -27.74 27.22 15.29
CA GLU A 47 -29.11 27.02 15.76
C GLU A 47 -29.29 27.53 17.20
N ASP A 48 -28.37 27.18 18.10
CA ASP A 48 -28.47 27.50 19.53
C ASP A 48 -28.22 28.98 19.85
N GLN A 49 -27.27 29.64 19.16
CA GLN A 49 -26.82 31.00 19.51
C GLN A 49 -27.31 32.08 18.54
N LEU A 50 -27.50 31.73 17.27
CA LEU A 50 -27.81 32.69 16.21
C LEU A 50 -29.21 32.51 15.63
N PHE A 51 -29.94 31.46 16.02
CA PHE A 51 -31.24 31.08 15.46
C PHE A 51 -31.21 31.03 13.92
N SER A 52 -30.10 30.54 13.37
CA SER A 52 -29.83 30.50 11.94
C SER A 52 -29.51 29.07 11.50
N HIS A 53 -29.85 28.72 10.27
CA HIS A 53 -29.64 27.38 9.73
C HIS A 53 -28.54 27.38 8.65
N ILE A 54 -27.64 26.41 8.73
CA ILE A 54 -26.57 26.20 7.76
C ILE A 54 -27.01 25.10 6.79
N PHE A 55 -27.07 25.43 5.50
CA PHE A 55 -27.48 24.48 4.46
C PHE A 55 -26.44 23.40 4.17
N SER A 56 -25.16 23.77 4.19
CA SER A 56 -24.05 22.85 3.91
C SER A 56 -22.72 23.45 4.35
N PHE A 57 -21.81 22.59 4.84
CA PHE A 57 -20.42 22.93 5.06
C PHE A 57 -19.50 22.04 4.21
N GLN A 58 -18.47 22.65 3.60
CA GLN A 58 -17.46 21.90 2.85
C GLN A 58 -16.06 22.42 3.12
N LEU A 59 -15.19 21.53 3.61
CA LEU A 59 -13.77 21.79 3.77
C LEU A 59 -13.07 21.74 2.40
N ARG A 60 -12.65 22.89 1.84
CA ARG A 60 -12.11 23.00 0.47
C ARG A 60 -10.61 22.74 0.34
N SER A 61 -9.81 23.26 1.26
CA SER A 61 -8.36 23.05 1.29
C SER A 61 -7.87 23.02 2.73
N VAL A 62 -6.90 22.15 3.00
CA VAL A 62 -6.14 22.13 4.26
C VAL A 62 -4.70 22.42 3.85
N GLY A 63 -4.14 23.52 4.36
CA GLY A 63 -2.72 23.80 4.20
C GLY A 63 -1.99 23.22 5.39
N LEU A 64 -1.05 22.31 5.15
CA LEU A 64 -0.16 21.80 6.17
C LEU A 64 1.19 22.52 6.08
N PRO A 65 1.97 22.60 7.17
CA PRO A 65 3.35 23.08 7.08
C PRO A 65 4.15 22.25 6.07
N PRO A 66 5.01 22.88 5.23
CA PRO A 66 5.76 22.18 4.19
C PRO A 66 6.57 20.98 4.73
N GLU A 67 7.19 21.14 5.89
CA GLU A 67 7.97 20.09 6.57
C GLU A 67 7.15 18.81 6.84
N PHE A 68 5.85 18.95 7.11
CA PHE A 68 4.95 17.82 7.29
C PHE A 68 4.56 17.18 5.96
N GLU A 69 4.28 17.98 4.92
CA GLU A 69 3.99 17.47 3.58
C GLU A 69 5.17 16.65 3.04
N ASP A 70 6.39 17.17 3.21
CA ASP A 70 7.63 16.50 2.82
C ASP A 70 7.76 15.14 3.54
N SER A 71 7.49 15.09 4.85
CA SER A 71 7.58 13.86 5.64
C SER A 71 6.57 12.78 5.20
N ILE A 72 5.36 13.18 4.79
CA ILE A 72 4.34 12.25 4.27
C ILE A 72 4.76 11.74 2.90
N GLN A 73 5.27 12.62 2.04
CA GLN A 73 5.79 12.23 0.73
C GLN A 73 6.95 11.24 0.85
N GLU A 74 7.92 11.52 1.73
CA GLU A 74 9.03 10.61 2.03
C GLU A 74 8.53 9.25 2.54
N THR A 75 7.56 9.25 3.46
CA THR A 75 6.98 8.02 4.01
C THR A 75 6.30 7.18 2.92
N GLU A 76 5.58 7.80 2.01
CA GLU A 76 4.93 7.09 0.89
C GLU A 76 5.94 6.55 -0.11
N VAL A 77 7.03 7.29 -0.39
CA VAL A 77 8.15 6.78 -1.21
C VAL A 77 8.81 5.58 -0.53
N MET A 78 9.11 5.65 0.77
CA MET A 78 9.69 4.53 1.52
C MET A 78 8.80 3.29 1.51
N LYS A 79 7.47 3.44 1.61
CA LYS A 79 6.53 2.32 1.49
C LYS A 79 6.59 1.67 0.11
N GLN A 80 6.70 2.47 -0.95
CA GLN A 80 6.83 1.96 -2.32
C GLN A 80 8.14 1.20 -2.49
N GLU A 81 9.26 1.77 -2.02
CA GLU A 81 10.57 1.10 -2.05
C GLU A 81 10.55 -0.23 -1.30
N LEU A 82 9.95 -0.28 -0.12
CA LEU A 82 9.79 -1.52 0.65
C LEU A 82 8.99 -2.57 -0.14
N SER A 83 7.89 -2.16 -0.78
CA SER A 83 7.07 -3.07 -1.59
C SER A 83 7.86 -3.64 -2.78
N VAL A 84 8.65 -2.81 -3.45
CA VAL A 84 9.55 -3.23 -4.54
C VAL A 84 10.59 -4.22 -4.03
N ALA A 85 11.27 -3.91 -2.92
CA ALA A 85 12.29 -4.79 -2.34
C ALA A 85 11.72 -6.17 -1.95
N LEU A 86 10.52 -6.21 -1.38
CA LEU A 86 9.82 -7.46 -1.06
C LEU A 86 9.46 -8.26 -2.33
N ALA A 87 9.03 -7.57 -3.38
CA ALA A 87 8.72 -8.21 -4.66
C ALA A 87 9.98 -8.79 -5.33
N GLU A 88 11.09 -8.05 -5.31
CA GLU A 88 12.39 -8.51 -5.82
C GLU A 88 12.92 -9.71 -5.04
N GLN A 89 12.83 -9.67 -3.71
CA GLN A 89 13.21 -10.80 -2.86
C GLN A 89 12.38 -12.05 -3.21
N ASN A 90 11.06 -11.90 -3.36
CA ASN A 90 10.19 -13.01 -3.68
C ASN A 90 10.47 -13.57 -5.10
N SER A 91 10.68 -12.69 -6.08
CA SER A 91 11.08 -13.07 -7.44
C SER A 91 12.40 -13.84 -7.44
N THR A 92 13.39 -13.36 -6.69
CA THR A 92 14.69 -14.02 -6.53
C THR A 92 14.54 -15.40 -5.91
N ARG A 93 13.74 -15.53 -4.85
CA ARG A 93 13.46 -16.82 -4.21
C ARG A 93 12.85 -17.83 -5.20
N VAL A 94 11.81 -17.42 -5.94
CA VAL A 94 11.15 -18.29 -6.94
C VAL A 94 12.11 -18.66 -8.07
N SER A 95 12.96 -17.74 -8.51
CA SER A 95 13.99 -18.00 -9.51
C SER A 95 14.99 -19.06 -9.04
N LEU A 96 15.49 -18.94 -7.80
CA LEU A 96 16.42 -19.90 -7.21
C LEU A 96 15.77 -21.28 -7.02
N GLU A 97 14.53 -21.35 -6.55
CA GLU A 97 13.76 -22.59 -6.45
C GLU A 97 13.60 -23.26 -7.82
N THR A 98 13.32 -22.47 -8.87
CA THR A 98 13.21 -22.94 -10.24
C THR A 98 14.55 -23.49 -10.75
N GLN A 99 15.66 -22.79 -10.49
CA GLN A 99 17.00 -23.25 -10.88
C GLN A 99 17.37 -24.56 -10.19
N LEU A 100 17.06 -24.69 -8.90
CA LEU A 100 17.29 -25.92 -8.14
C LEU A 100 16.47 -27.08 -8.71
N MET A 101 15.19 -26.84 -9.03
CA MET A 101 14.34 -27.84 -9.67
C MET A 101 14.88 -28.26 -11.05
N GLN A 102 15.35 -27.31 -11.86
CA GLN A 102 15.96 -27.60 -13.16
C GLN A 102 17.25 -28.42 -12.99
N ALA A 103 18.11 -28.08 -12.02
CA ALA A 103 19.33 -28.81 -11.73
C ALA A 103 19.05 -30.26 -11.31
N GLN A 104 18.08 -30.47 -10.41
CA GLN A 104 17.64 -31.81 -10.01
C GLN A 104 17.13 -32.63 -11.20
N ARG A 105 16.31 -32.02 -12.07
CA ARG A 105 15.82 -32.70 -13.28
C ARG A 105 16.95 -33.07 -14.23
N ARG A 106 17.97 -32.22 -14.39
CA ARG A 106 19.15 -32.53 -15.23
C ARG A 106 19.92 -33.73 -14.70
N VAL A 107 20.10 -33.84 -13.38
CA VAL A 107 20.76 -35.00 -12.76
C VAL A 107 19.97 -36.29 -13.03
N LEU A 108 18.65 -36.28 -12.87
CA LEU A 108 17.80 -37.44 -13.15
C LEU A 108 17.88 -37.86 -14.63
N VAL A 109 17.83 -36.89 -15.56
CA VAL A 109 17.97 -37.19 -17.00
C VAL A 109 19.34 -37.78 -17.32
N ALA A 110 20.41 -37.27 -16.72
CA ALA A 110 21.76 -37.79 -16.91
C ALA A 110 21.90 -39.23 -16.37
N ALA A 111 21.35 -39.51 -15.18
CA ALA A 111 21.33 -40.86 -14.61
C ALA A 111 20.57 -41.85 -15.50
N ASN A 112 19.36 -41.49 -15.95
CA ASN A 112 18.56 -42.33 -16.84
C ASN A 112 19.26 -42.60 -18.19
N ARG A 113 19.95 -41.60 -18.74
CA ARG A 113 20.76 -41.79 -19.97
C ARG A 113 21.91 -42.76 -19.73
N GLY A 114 22.65 -42.60 -18.63
CA GLY A 114 23.74 -43.52 -18.28
C GLY A 114 23.26 -44.96 -18.09
N GLU A 115 22.11 -45.17 -17.45
CA GLU A 115 21.51 -46.50 -17.28
C GLU A 115 21.05 -47.11 -18.62
N ALA A 116 20.44 -46.30 -19.49
CA ALA A 116 20.04 -46.74 -20.82
C ALA A 116 21.24 -47.12 -21.70
N GLU A 117 22.31 -46.31 -21.68
CA GLU A 117 23.56 -46.59 -22.39
C GLU A 117 24.23 -47.88 -21.87
N ALA A 118 24.33 -48.04 -20.54
CA ALA A 118 24.87 -49.25 -19.94
C ALA A 118 24.06 -50.49 -20.34
N SER A 119 22.73 -50.40 -20.29
CA SER A 119 21.83 -51.48 -20.71
C SER A 119 21.98 -51.82 -22.19
N ALA A 120 22.13 -50.82 -23.06
CA ALA A 120 22.35 -51.02 -24.48
C ALA A 120 23.68 -51.72 -24.77
N VAL A 121 24.76 -51.35 -24.07
CA VAL A 121 26.08 -52.01 -24.18
C VAL A 121 25.99 -53.47 -23.72
N LEU A 122 25.35 -53.74 -22.58
CA LEU A 122 25.17 -55.11 -22.10
C LEU A 122 24.35 -55.97 -23.08
N LEU A 123 23.27 -55.42 -23.64
CA LEU A 123 22.45 -56.12 -24.63
C LEU A 123 23.22 -56.41 -25.92
N ALA A 124 24.01 -55.45 -26.41
CA ALA A 124 24.86 -55.63 -27.58
C ALA A 124 25.92 -56.71 -27.34
N ASN A 125 26.60 -56.68 -26.19
CA ASN A 125 27.58 -57.70 -25.82
C ASN A 125 26.94 -59.10 -25.71
N ALA A 126 25.74 -59.20 -25.12
CA ALA A 126 25.02 -60.46 -25.01
C ALA A 126 24.58 -61.01 -26.39
N ALA A 127 24.16 -60.13 -27.31
CA ALA A 127 23.80 -60.51 -28.67
C ALA A 127 25.00 -61.04 -29.47
N ASP A 128 26.17 -60.41 -29.32
CA ASP A 128 27.41 -60.83 -29.99
C ASP A 128 27.87 -62.22 -29.50
N ILE A 129 27.79 -62.47 -28.18
CA ILE A 129 28.14 -63.78 -27.58
C ILE A 129 27.19 -64.89 -28.07
N ALA A 130 25.90 -64.61 -28.25
CA ALA A 130 24.92 -65.61 -28.68
C ALA A 130 25.02 -65.99 -30.17
N GLN A 131 25.81 -65.26 -30.96
CA GLN A 131 25.97 -65.45 -32.40
C GLN A 131 27.15 -66.36 -32.78
N TYR A 132 27.99 -66.74 -31.80
CA TYR A 132 29.08 -67.72 -31.91
C TYR A 132 28.73 -69.04 -31.22
#